data_AF-A0A2E8KQP9-F1
#
_entry.id   AF-A0A2E8KQP9-F1
#
_cell.length_a   1.000
_cell.length_b   1.000
_cell.length_c   1.000
_cell.angle_alpha   90.00
_cell.angle_beta   90.00
_cell.angle_gamma   90.00
#
_symmetry.space_group_name_H-M   'P 1'
#
loop_
_entity.id
_entity.type
_entity.pdbx_description
1 polymer ?
#
loop_
_entity_poly.entity_id
_entity_poly.type
_entity_poly.pdbx_seq_one_letter_code
_entity_poly.pdbx_strand_id
1 'polypeptide(L)'
;MKKIQSIVLASLACVAFGAFGQEYEVEVLTGPRAARLIKESEEGATNLILPHLSSINEEVAHELAKATQSGLLLNGLLSVDKSVAKELAKFSGFVLSLNGVTGLDSGTAKELSGFGGRALVLNGLSGVDTMTVNNLTQFKGQALFLDGLPEISSKVAECLVSFRGKYLGIYGLKKID
;
A
#
# COMPACT_ATOMS: atom_id res chain seq x y z
N MET A 1 -11.06 -6.53 -30.60
CA MET A 1 -11.04 -5.06 -30.47
C MET A 1 -11.97 -4.64 -29.35
N LYS A 2 -11.45 -3.79 -28.44
CA LYS A 2 -12.11 -3.10 -27.30
C LYS A 2 -12.35 -3.96 -26.04
N LYS A 3 -11.50 -3.77 -25.01
CA LYS A 3 -11.66 -2.83 -23.86
C LYS A 3 -12.57 -3.49 -22.82
N ILE A 4 -12.10 -3.89 -21.64
CA ILE A 4 -11.70 -3.02 -20.52
C ILE A 4 -10.71 -3.80 -19.64
N GLN A 5 -9.49 -3.27 -19.48
CA GLN A 5 -8.60 -3.63 -18.36
C GLN A 5 -9.15 -2.92 -17.11
N SER A 6 -9.10 -3.60 -15.96
CA SER A 6 -9.66 -3.20 -14.65
C SER A 6 -11.12 -3.58 -14.45
N ILE A 7 -11.34 -4.81 -13.98
CA ILE A 7 -12.57 -5.15 -13.26
C ILE A 7 -12.43 -4.60 -11.84
N VAL A 8 -13.28 -3.60 -11.53
CA VAL A 8 -13.54 -3.12 -10.18
C VAL A 8 -14.31 -4.23 -9.45
N LEU A 9 -13.60 -5.19 -8.86
CA LEU A 9 -14.19 -6.24 -8.03
C LEU A 9 -14.07 -5.82 -6.55
N ALA A 10 -14.98 -4.91 -6.16
CA ALA A 10 -15.50 -4.68 -4.79
C ALA A 10 -16.08 -3.26 -4.70
N SER A 11 -17.23 -3.00 -5.34
CA SER A 11 -17.98 -1.75 -5.17
C SER A 11 -18.87 -1.75 -3.92
N LEU A 12 -18.45 -2.39 -2.84
CA LEU A 12 -19.09 -2.33 -1.52
C LEU A 12 -18.00 -2.34 -0.45
N ALA A 13 -17.23 -1.27 -0.41
CA ALA A 13 -16.54 -0.81 0.78
C ALA A 13 -16.55 0.72 0.70
N CYS A 14 -17.46 1.34 1.45
CA CYS A 14 -17.55 2.79 1.66
C CYS A 14 -17.86 3.68 0.45
N VAL A 15 -19.15 3.87 0.15
CA VAL A 15 -19.63 5.19 -0.32
C VAL A 15 -20.86 5.56 0.50
N ALA A 16 -20.70 6.53 1.40
CA ALA A 16 -21.84 7.26 1.94
C ALA A 16 -22.38 8.15 0.81
N PHE A 17 -23.33 7.64 0.02
CA PHE A 17 -24.20 8.49 -0.78
C PHE A 17 -25.62 8.36 -0.22
N GLY A 18 -26.00 9.33 0.60
CA GLY A 18 -27.33 9.43 1.16
C GLY A 18 -28.36 9.75 0.07
N ALA A 19 -29.13 8.74 -0.31
CA ALA A 19 -30.53 8.86 -0.69
C ALA A 19 -31.16 7.48 -0.53
N PHE A 20 -32.24 7.42 0.27
CA PHE A 20 -32.93 6.24 0.80
C PHE A 20 -32.41 5.74 2.16
N GLY A 21 -33.29 5.86 3.17
CA GLY A 21 -33.06 5.55 4.57
C GLY A 21 -32.81 4.06 4.85
N GLN A 22 -31.58 3.64 4.60
CA GLN A 22 -30.93 2.52 5.26
C GLN A 22 -29.67 3.11 5.89
N GLU A 23 -29.56 3.08 7.22
CA GLU A 23 -28.28 3.31 7.88
C GLU A 23 -27.36 2.16 7.47
N TYR A 24 -26.51 2.41 6.48
CA TYR A 24 -25.46 1.48 6.10
C TYR A 24 -24.38 1.59 7.18
N GLU A 25 -24.43 0.72 8.19
CA GLU A 25 -23.25 0.41 9.00
C GLU A 25 -22.10 0.16 8.02
N VAL A 26 -20.99 0.87 8.23
CA VAL A 26 -19.76 0.64 7.47
C VAL A 26 -19.38 -0.82 7.73
N GLU A 27 -19.71 -1.71 6.79
CA GLU A 27 -19.39 -3.13 6.94
C GLU A 27 -17.87 -3.24 6.91
N VAL A 28 -17.28 -3.28 8.11
CA VAL A 28 -15.84 -3.42 8.32
C VAL A 28 -15.45 -4.72 7.64
N LEU A 29 -14.49 -4.66 6.72
CA LEU A 29 -13.96 -5.85 6.08
C LEU A 29 -13.46 -6.79 7.18
N THR A 30 -14.00 -8.01 7.25
CA THR A 30 -13.57 -9.04 8.20
C THR A 30 -12.56 -9.98 7.54
N GLY A 31 -11.77 -10.70 8.34
CA GLY A 31 -10.87 -11.75 7.84
C GLY A 31 -11.58 -12.75 6.90
N PRO A 32 -12.71 -13.35 7.31
CA PRO A 32 -13.47 -14.25 6.44
C PRO A 32 -13.93 -13.63 5.13
N ARG A 33 -14.31 -12.34 5.14
CA ARG A 33 -14.71 -11.64 3.90
C ARG A 33 -13.49 -11.37 3.00
N ALA A 34 -12.35 -10.99 3.57
CA ALA A 34 -11.10 -10.84 2.83
C ALA A 34 -10.67 -12.15 2.16
N ALA A 35 -10.73 -13.28 2.87
CA ALA A 35 -10.44 -14.60 2.32
C ALA A 35 -11.39 -14.99 1.18
N ARG A 36 -12.67 -14.63 1.27
CA ARG A 36 -13.65 -14.83 0.18
C ARG A 36 -13.32 -13.98 -1.04
N LEU A 37 -12.98 -12.70 -0.86
CA LEU A 37 -12.61 -11.81 -1.97
C LEU A 37 -11.42 -12.33 -2.77
N ILE A 38 -10.43 -12.95 -2.10
CA ILE A 38 -9.30 -13.57 -2.78
C ILE A 38 -9.76 -14.76 -3.64
N LYS A 39 -10.69 -15.59 -3.15
CA LYS A 39 -11.25 -16.72 -3.91
C LYS A 39 -12.17 -16.30 -5.05
N GLU A 40 -12.92 -15.22 -4.84
CA GLU A 40 -13.84 -14.62 -5.81
C GLU A 40 -13.11 -13.78 -6.88
N SER A 41 -11.83 -13.50 -6.67
CA SER A 41 -11.01 -12.79 -7.65
C SER A 41 -10.89 -13.60 -8.94
N GLU A 42 -10.92 -12.91 -10.08
CA GLU A 42 -10.86 -13.52 -11.40
C GLU A 42 -9.61 -14.39 -11.55
N GLU A 43 -9.79 -15.63 -12.00
CA GLU A 43 -8.68 -16.53 -12.30
C GLU A 43 -7.76 -15.90 -13.36
N GLY A 44 -6.48 -15.78 -13.02
CA GLY A 44 -5.49 -15.11 -13.88
C GLY A 44 -5.41 -13.59 -13.71
N ALA A 45 -6.18 -12.98 -12.80
CA ALA A 45 -6.00 -11.57 -12.45
C ALA A 45 -4.56 -11.30 -11.99
N THR A 46 -3.89 -10.33 -12.62
CA THR A 46 -2.52 -9.97 -12.25
C THR A 46 -2.45 -9.33 -10.87
N ASN A 47 -3.49 -8.59 -10.47
CA ASN A 47 -3.49 -7.76 -9.29
C ASN A 47 -4.78 -7.93 -8.49
N LEU A 48 -4.68 -7.94 -7.16
CA LEU A 48 -5.80 -7.73 -6.26
C LEU A 48 -5.89 -6.22 -5.95
N ILE A 49 -7.01 -5.60 -6.32
CA ILE A 49 -7.20 -4.14 -6.23
C ILE A 49 -8.40 -3.85 -5.32
N LEU A 50 -8.14 -3.20 -4.18
CA LEU A 50 -9.16 -2.78 -3.22
C LEU A 50 -9.02 -1.27 -2.97
N PRO A 51 -9.48 -0.42 -3.90
CA PRO A 51 -9.13 1.01 -3.93
C PRO A 51 -9.96 1.85 -2.96
N HIS A 52 -11.05 1.31 -2.41
CA HIS A 52 -11.96 2.03 -1.49
C HIS A 52 -11.84 1.57 -0.04
N LEU A 53 -10.88 0.68 0.25
CA LEU A 53 -10.63 0.20 1.60
C LEU A 53 -9.80 1.24 2.37
N SER A 54 -10.44 2.00 3.26
CA SER A 54 -9.81 3.11 3.98
C SER A 54 -9.00 2.69 5.21
N SER A 55 -9.35 1.55 5.82
CA SER A 55 -8.68 0.99 6.99
C SER A 55 -8.82 -0.54 7.02
N ILE A 56 -7.86 -1.21 7.65
CA ILE A 56 -7.86 -2.65 7.94
C ILE A 56 -7.24 -2.91 9.30
N ASN A 57 -7.55 -4.07 9.89
CA ASN A 57 -6.87 -4.58 11.08
C ASN A 57 -5.86 -5.68 10.71
N GLU A 58 -5.14 -6.18 11.71
CA GLU A 58 -4.13 -7.25 11.55
C GLU A 58 -4.68 -8.52 10.90
N GLU A 59 -5.88 -8.96 11.29
CA GLU A 59 -6.53 -10.17 10.75
C GLU A 59 -6.81 -10.03 9.25
N VAL A 60 -7.36 -8.89 8.84
CA VAL A 60 -7.65 -8.61 7.43
C VAL A 60 -6.35 -8.51 6.62
N ALA A 61 -5.33 -7.84 7.15
CA ALA A 61 -4.01 -7.77 6.52
C ALA A 61 -3.40 -9.16 6.34
N HIS A 62 -3.53 -10.02 7.35
CA HIS A 62 -3.09 -11.41 7.32
C HIS A 62 -3.77 -12.21 6.20
N GLU A 63 -5.09 -12.08 6.05
CA GLU A 63 -5.82 -12.76 4.97
C GLU A 63 -5.44 -12.19 3.59
N LEU A 64 -5.38 -10.86 3.44
CA LEU A 64 -5.00 -10.21 2.18
C LEU A 64 -3.58 -10.58 1.73
N ALA A 65 -2.65 -10.80 2.66
CA ALA A 65 -1.28 -11.25 2.34
C ALA A 65 -1.21 -12.66 1.72
N LYS A 66 -2.29 -13.46 1.81
CA LYS A 66 -2.40 -14.78 1.16
C LYS A 66 -2.83 -14.72 -0.31
N ALA A 67 -3.10 -13.52 -0.82
CA ALA A 67 -3.38 -13.28 -2.24
C ALA A 67 -2.30 -13.93 -3.14
N THR A 68 -2.74 -14.61 -4.20
CA THR A 68 -1.84 -15.28 -5.18
C THR A 68 -1.50 -14.39 -6.37
N GLN A 69 -2.11 -13.20 -6.43
CA GLN A 69 -1.85 -12.20 -7.45
C GLN A 69 -0.41 -11.67 -7.38
N SER A 70 0.06 -11.14 -8.51
CA SER A 70 1.37 -10.49 -8.59
C SER A 70 1.42 -9.15 -7.87
N GLY A 71 0.28 -8.48 -7.69
CA GLY A 71 0.22 -7.20 -7.00
C GLY A 71 -0.92 -7.12 -6.00
N LEU A 72 -0.66 -6.46 -4.87
CA LEU A 72 -1.64 -6.10 -3.85
C LEU A 72 -1.73 -4.57 -3.80
N LEU A 73 -2.83 -4.01 -4.33
CA LEU A 73 -3.05 -2.57 -4.43
C LEU A 73 -4.14 -2.12 -3.47
N LEU A 74 -3.72 -1.59 -2.32
CA LEU A 74 -4.57 -1.08 -1.25
C LEU A 74 -4.48 0.45 -1.19
N ASN A 75 -4.63 1.09 -2.36
CA ASN A 75 -4.42 2.52 -2.52
C ASN A 75 -5.48 3.40 -1.82
N GLY A 76 -6.53 2.81 -1.26
CA GLY A 76 -7.50 3.50 -0.42
C GLY A 76 -7.08 3.64 1.04
N LEU A 77 -6.11 2.86 1.52
CA LEU A 77 -5.73 2.84 2.95
C LEU A 77 -5.14 4.18 3.35
N LEU A 78 -5.76 4.85 4.32
CA LEU A 78 -5.33 6.18 4.77
C LEU A 78 -4.15 6.11 5.75
N SER A 79 -4.07 5.02 6.50
CA SER A 79 -3.00 4.74 7.45
C SER A 79 -2.75 3.24 7.56
N VAL A 80 -1.54 2.91 8.01
CA VAL A 80 -1.11 1.55 8.33
C VAL A 80 -0.35 1.63 9.64
N ASP A 81 -0.69 0.78 10.60
CA ASP A 81 0.07 0.63 11.82
C ASP A 81 1.12 -0.50 11.68
N LYS A 82 1.91 -0.68 12.73
CA LYS A 82 2.99 -1.66 12.75
C LYS A 82 2.50 -3.11 12.56
N SER A 83 1.38 -3.52 13.14
CA SER A 83 0.90 -4.91 13.03
C SER A 83 0.35 -5.18 11.63
N VAL A 84 -0.40 -4.24 11.07
CA VAL A 84 -0.88 -4.30 9.68
C VAL A 84 0.31 -4.34 8.71
N ALA A 85 1.30 -3.45 8.86
CA ALA A 85 2.49 -3.44 8.00
C ALA A 85 3.24 -4.78 8.04
N LYS A 86 3.39 -5.37 9.23
CA LYS A 86 4.05 -6.66 9.41
C LYS A 86 3.33 -7.79 8.69
N GLU A 87 2.00 -7.82 8.71
CA GLU A 87 1.24 -8.84 7.98
C GLU A 87 1.27 -8.59 6.46
N LEU A 88 1.10 -7.34 6.01
CA LEU A 88 1.18 -7.00 4.58
C LEU A 88 2.56 -7.30 3.98
N ALA A 89 3.64 -7.15 4.75
CA ALA A 89 5.00 -7.48 4.31
C ALA A 89 5.20 -8.98 4.01
N LYS A 90 4.31 -9.87 4.51
CA LYS A 90 4.32 -11.30 4.19
C LYS A 90 3.74 -11.63 2.82
N PHE A 91 3.11 -10.67 2.15
CA PHE A 91 2.60 -10.85 0.79
C PHE A 91 3.73 -11.34 -0.13
N SER A 92 3.48 -12.43 -0.86
CA SER A 92 4.50 -13.11 -1.67
C SER A 92 4.57 -12.64 -3.12
N GLY A 93 3.70 -11.69 -3.51
CA GLY A 93 3.69 -11.11 -4.85
C GLY A 93 4.84 -10.14 -5.11
N PHE A 94 4.83 -9.53 -6.29
CA PHE A 94 5.88 -8.64 -6.76
C PHE A 94 5.68 -7.18 -6.35
N VAL A 95 4.45 -6.72 -6.16
CA VAL A 95 4.14 -5.30 -5.95
C VAL A 95 3.21 -5.10 -4.77
N LEU A 96 3.61 -4.29 -3.79
CA LEU A 96 2.75 -3.80 -2.72
C LEU A 96 2.57 -2.28 -2.89
N SER A 97 1.33 -1.83 -3.05
CA SER A 97 1.00 -0.43 -3.28
C SER A 97 0.06 0.10 -2.21
N LEU A 98 0.49 1.13 -1.49
CA LEU A 98 -0.21 1.77 -0.38
C LEU A 98 -0.29 3.30 -0.61
N ASN A 99 -0.67 3.71 -1.82
CA ASN A 99 -0.63 5.14 -2.21
C ASN A 99 -1.63 6.04 -1.46
N GLY A 100 -2.56 5.48 -0.69
CA GLY A 100 -3.44 6.26 0.18
C GLY A 100 -2.76 6.68 1.50
N VAL A 101 -1.66 6.02 1.88
CA VAL A 101 -0.98 6.27 3.16
C VAL A 101 -0.17 7.56 3.04
N THR A 102 -0.52 8.55 3.85
CA THR A 102 0.06 9.90 3.75
C THR A 102 1.17 10.18 4.75
N GLY A 103 1.29 9.35 5.79
CA GLY A 103 2.32 9.42 6.82
C GLY A 103 2.69 8.02 7.34
N LEU A 104 3.93 7.89 7.82
CA LEU A 104 4.49 6.62 8.26
C LEU A 104 5.49 6.87 9.40
N ASP A 105 5.32 6.16 10.52
CA ASP A 105 6.34 6.17 11.57
C ASP A 105 7.49 5.21 11.24
N SER A 106 8.63 5.40 11.91
CA SER A 106 9.83 4.60 11.67
C SER A 106 9.66 3.10 11.94
N GLY A 107 8.81 2.70 12.90
CA GLY A 107 8.54 1.30 13.21
C GLY A 107 7.71 0.63 12.12
N THR A 108 6.67 1.30 11.63
CA THR A 108 5.85 0.82 10.51
C THR A 108 6.65 0.75 9.21
N ALA A 109 7.51 1.75 8.94
CA ALA A 109 8.45 1.73 7.81
C ALA A 109 9.40 0.52 7.84
N LYS A 110 9.88 0.16 9.04
CA LYS A 110 10.74 -1.02 9.21
C LYS A 110 10.03 -2.30 8.83
N GLU A 111 8.79 -2.50 9.27
CA GLU A 111 8.02 -3.70 8.91
C GLU A 111 7.75 -3.75 7.40
N LEU A 112 7.31 -2.64 6.78
CA LEU A 112 7.08 -2.58 5.32
C LEU A 112 8.36 -2.85 4.50
N SER A 113 9.53 -2.40 4.98
CA SER A 113 10.81 -2.69 4.31
C SER A 113 11.16 -4.18 4.26
N GLY A 114 10.51 -4.99 5.11
CA GLY A 114 10.61 -6.44 5.11
C GLY A 114 9.86 -7.14 3.98
N PHE A 115 9.05 -6.42 3.19
CA PHE A 115 8.38 -6.97 2.02
C PHE A 115 9.40 -7.61 1.06
N GLY A 116 9.19 -8.87 0.70
CA GLY A 116 10.12 -9.66 -0.13
C GLY A 116 9.97 -9.45 -1.63
N GLY A 117 8.99 -8.65 -2.07
CA GLY A 117 8.69 -8.45 -3.49
C GLY A 117 9.64 -7.48 -4.20
N ARG A 118 9.26 -7.10 -5.43
CA ARG A 118 10.10 -6.28 -6.31
C ARG A 118 9.88 -4.79 -6.10
N ALA A 119 8.65 -4.35 -5.84
CA ALA A 119 8.33 -2.92 -5.78
C ALA A 119 7.44 -2.59 -4.58
N LEU A 120 7.89 -1.62 -3.78
CA LEU A 120 7.12 -1.00 -2.72
C LEU A 120 6.73 0.42 -3.15
N VAL A 121 5.43 0.69 -3.23
CA VAL A 121 4.88 1.95 -3.75
C VAL A 121 4.18 2.70 -2.62
N LEU A 122 4.75 3.84 -2.22
CA LEU A 122 4.30 4.69 -1.12
C LEU A 122 4.18 6.14 -1.61
N ASN A 123 3.63 6.33 -2.80
CA ASN A 123 3.54 7.65 -3.45
C ASN A 123 2.55 8.59 -2.75
N GLY A 124 1.81 8.14 -1.74
CA GLY A 124 0.95 8.98 -0.92
C GLY A 124 1.68 9.78 0.15
N LEU A 125 2.91 9.38 0.51
CA LEU A 125 3.65 10.02 1.60
C LEU A 125 3.90 11.49 1.27
N SER A 126 3.47 12.36 2.17
CA SER A 126 3.57 13.82 2.02
C SER A 126 4.69 14.45 2.85
N GLY A 127 5.26 13.69 3.79
CA GLY A 127 6.39 14.06 4.60
C GLY A 127 7.03 12.85 5.27
N VAL A 128 8.35 12.90 5.48
CA VAL A 128 9.15 11.82 6.08
C VAL A 128 10.29 12.39 6.91
N ASP A 129 10.69 11.64 7.93
CA ASP A 129 11.91 11.91 8.69
C ASP A 129 13.06 10.95 8.32
N THR A 130 14.25 11.26 8.82
CA THR A 130 15.48 10.49 8.58
C THR A 130 15.36 9.03 9.05
N MET A 131 14.69 8.76 10.18
CA MET A 131 14.55 7.40 10.72
C MET A 131 13.65 6.53 9.83
N THR A 132 12.56 7.12 9.36
CA THR A 132 11.57 6.49 8.46
C THR A 132 12.23 6.14 7.14
N VAL A 133 12.96 7.07 6.51
CA VAL A 133 13.67 6.80 5.25
C VAL A 133 14.83 5.82 5.42
N ASN A 134 15.57 5.87 6.53
CA ASN A 134 16.61 4.89 6.83
C ASN A 134 16.06 3.47 6.88
N ASN A 135 14.86 3.27 7.43
CA ASN A 135 14.20 1.97 7.42
C ASN A 135 13.69 1.60 6.02
N LEU A 136 13.01 2.50 5.30
CA LEU A 136 12.50 2.22 3.96
C LEU A 136 13.61 1.86 2.96
N THR A 137 14.77 2.53 3.04
CA THR A 137 15.93 2.24 2.17
C THR A 137 16.58 0.88 2.45
N GLN A 138 16.20 0.20 3.54
CA GLN A 138 16.58 -1.21 3.77
C GLN A 138 15.80 -2.20 2.92
N PHE A 139 14.69 -1.78 2.28
CA PHE A 139 13.93 -2.61 1.36
C PHE A 139 14.85 -3.23 0.31
N LYS A 140 14.82 -4.56 0.20
CA LYS A 140 15.74 -5.33 -0.67
C LYS A 140 15.22 -5.53 -2.09
N GLY A 141 14.01 -5.05 -2.38
CA GLY A 141 13.44 -5.11 -3.72
C GLY A 141 14.13 -4.17 -4.71
N GLN A 142 13.63 -4.21 -5.94
CA GLN A 142 14.23 -3.46 -7.06
C GLN A 142 13.78 -2.00 -7.10
N ALA A 143 12.58 -1.68 -6.63
CA ALA A 143 12.00 -0.35 -6.81
C ALA A 143 11.30 0.17 -5.55
N LEU A 144 11.68 1.35 -5.10
CA LEU A 144 11.01 2.08 -4.03
C LEU A 144 10.46 3.38 -4.61
N PHE A 145 9.15 3.60 -4.54
CA PHE A 145 8.51 4.80 -5.06
C PHE A 145 7.96 5.65 -3.92
N LEU A 146 8.44 6.90 -3.85
CA LEU A 146 8.14 7.94 -2.87
C LEU A 146 7.77 9.25 -3.58
N ASP A 147 7.08 9.14 -4.73
CA ASP A 147 6.85 10.26 -5.65
C ASP A 147 5.98 11.37 -5.06
N GLY A 148 5.28 11.12 -3.96
CA GLY A 148 4.41 12.10 -3.29
C GLY A 148 5.13 13.16 -2.48
N LEU A 149 6.43 12.98 -2.19
CA LEU A 149 7.19 13.89 -1.34
C LEU A 149 7.47 15.21 -2.08
N PRO A 150 6.85 16.35 -1.69
CA PRO A 150 7.08 17.62 -2.36
C PRO A 150 8.42 18.25 -1.97
N GLU A 151 8.90 17.94 -0.76
CA GLU A 151 10.06 18.54 -0.13
C GLU A 151 10.70 17.54 0.85
N ILE A 152 12.03 17.53 0.91
CA ILE A 152 12.81 16.73 1.87
C ILE A 152 13.97 17.57 2.43
N SER A 153 14.48 17.20 3.60
CA SER A 153 15.74 17.77 4.09
C SER A 153 16.96 17.12 3.43
N SER A 154 18.11 17.80 3.46
CA SER A 154 19.41 17.27 3.05
C SER A 154 19.75 15.96 3.75
N LYS A 155 19.41 15.82 5.04
CA LYS A 155 19.59 14.57 5.80
C LYS A 155 18.73 13.42 5.26
N VAL A 156 17.51 13.71 4.82
CA VAL A 156 16.66 12.70 4.18
C VAL A 156 17.23 12.32 2.81
N ALA A 157 17.74 13.28 2.04
CA ALA A 157 18.39 13.02 0.76
C ALA A 157 19.63 12.11 0.93
N GLU A 158 20.46 12.34 1.94
CA GLU A 158 21.59 11.46 2.30
C GLU A 158 21.15 10.03 2.59
N CYS A 159 20.04 9.84 3.31
CA CYS A 159 19.47 8.52 3.56
C CYS A 159 19.01 7.83 2.27
N LEU A 160 18.37 8.56 1.36
CA LEU A 160 17.86 7.99 0.09
C LEU A 160 18.97 7.39 -0.78
N VAL A 161 20.19 7.95 -0.74
CA VAL A 161 21.38 7.41 -1.44
C VAL A 161 21.77 6.01 -0.93
N SER A 162 21.30 5.62 0.26
CA SER A 162 21.55 4.28 0.82
C SER A 162 20.66 3.19 0.22
N PHE A 163 19.61 3.54 -0.53
CA PHE A 163 18.80 2.55 -1.23
C PHE A 163 19.64 1.81 -2.28
N ARG A 164 19.59 0.49 -2.26
CA ARG A 164 20.41 -0.39 -3.14
C ARG A 164 19.62 -1.02 -4.29
N GLY A 165 18.33 -0.68 -4.42
CA GLY A 165 17.53 -1.10 -5.56
C GLY A 165 17.92 -0.37 -6.85
N LYS A 166 17.26 -0.76 -7.94
CA LYS A 166 17.50 -0.22 -9.29
C LYS A 166 16.76 1.10 -9.54
N TYR A 167 15.60 1.29 -8.91
CA TYR A 167 14.71 2.41 -9.19
C TYR A 167 14.27 3.08 -7.89
N LEU A 168 14.61 4.35 -7.74
CA LEU A 168 14.09 5.21 -6.69
C LEU A 168 13.19 6.26 -7.32
N GLY A 169 11.88 6.20 -7.02
CA GLY A 169 10.92 7.19 -7.46
C GLY A 169 10.83 8.35 -6.47
N ILE A 170 11.12 9.55 -6.94
CA ILE A 170 10.96 10.82 -6.22
C ILE A 170 10.47 11.92 -7.19
N TYR A 171 9.60 11.56 -8.14
CA TYR A 171 9.22 12.45 -9.25
C TYR A 171 8.50 13.74 -8.82
N GLY A 172 7.79 13.72 -7.68
CA GLY A 172 7.12 14.91 -7.14
C GLY A 172 8.01 15.82 -6.30
N LEU A 173 9.30 15.49 -6.12
CA LEU A 173 10.22 16.29 -5.34
C LEU A 173 10.50 17.65 -6.02
N LYS A 174 10.19 18.74 -5.32
CA LYS A 174 10.37 20.11 -5.80
C LYS A 174 11.51 20.83 -5.09
N LYS A 175 11.82 20.46 -3.85
CA LYS A 175 12.74 21.18 -2.98
C LYS A 175 13.55 20.24 -2.07
N ILE A 176 14.83 20.53 -1.91
CA ILE A 176 15.70 19.92 -0.91
C ILE A 176 16.24 21.06 -0.04
N ASP A 177 16.02 20.98 1.27
CA ASP A 177 16.45 21.97 2.27
C ASP A 177 17.80 21.68 2.91
#